data_AF-A0AAV7K603-F1
#
_entry.id   AF-A0AAV7K603-F1
#
_cell.length_a   1.000
_cell.length_b   1.000
_cell.length_c   1.000
_cell.angle_alpha   90.00
_cell.angle_beta   90.00
_cell.angle_gamma   90.00
#
_symmetry.space_group_name_H-M   'P 1'
#
loop_
_entity.id
_entity.type
_entity.pdbx_description
1 polymer ?
#
loop_
_entity_poly.entity_id
_entity_poly.type
_entity_poly.pdbx_seq_one_letter_code
_entity_poly.pdbx_strand_id
1 'polypeptide(L)'
;MAQILSGAGRACCQFCTTTFEQMHDLTFVQDGFPINRFISDAKIIFEEVDEERFLSLSSNERFNLTHAPLSDIDIIPGSPLHSYLTCSSWFMSLVSHLTAGATKWSPTSTKVQYTKSFICGLLKEKLNLMIDCASSQGGTSTTGNVVRRCLVRKDDSERDFLYWNLTVLPSNCKQVITDIHIYLGAILRVYNSNRRIHTDELSLVCCALCQLIATKFSGLT
;
A
#
# COMPACT_ATOMS: atom_id res chain seq x y z
N MET A 1 -11.87 19.43 25.80
CA MET A 1 -11.67 17.99 25.56
C MET A 1 -11.04 17.85 24.20
N ALA A 2 -9.77 17.42 24.13
CA ALA A 2 -9.12 17.12 22.87
C ALA A 2 -9.73 15.83 22.31
N GLN A 3 -10.25 15.89 21.08
CA GLN A 3 -10.84 14.74 20.42
C GLN A 3 -9.69 13.81 20.00
N ILE A 4 -9.49 12.72 20.76
CA ILE A 4 -8.44 11.75 20.46
C ILE A 4 -8.93 10.88 19.32
N LEU A 5 -8.38 11.17 18.14
CA LEU A 5 -8.63 10.48 16.88
C LEU A 5 -7.85 9.14 16.90
N SER A 6 -8.54 8.03 16.72
CA SER A 6 -7.98 6.66 16.75
C SER A 6 -7.02 6.36 15.60
N GLY A 7 -6.13 5.38 15.79
CA GLY A 7 -5.00 5.08 14.88
C GLY A 7 -3.94 6.18 14.94
N ALA A 8 -3.46 6.50 16.14
CA ALA A 8 -2.56 7.63 16.38
C ALA A 8 -3.01 8.91 15.64
N GLY A 9 -4.24 9.36 15.83
CA GLY A 9 -4.70 10.62 15.27
C GLY A 9 -5.26 10.59 13.84
N ARG A 10 -5.74 9.44 13.32
CA ARG A 10 -6.00 9.17 11.88
C ARG A 10 -4.75 9.14 11.00
N ALA A 11 -3.57 9.00 11.60
CA ALA A 11 -2.35 9.04 10.83
C ALA A 11 -2.13 7.75 10.03
N CYS A 12 -1.68 7.88 8.78
CA CYS A 12 -1.46 6.74 7.89
C CYS A 12 -0.14 5.99 8.17
N CYS A 13 0.71 6.53 9.03
CA CYS A 13 2.04 6.01 9.33
C CYS A 13 2.30 6.02 10.83
N GLN A 14 3.17 5.11 11.29
CA GLN A 14 3.63 5.05 12.67
C GLN A 14 4.59 6.20 13.04
N PHE A 15 5.25 6.81 12.05
CA PHE A 15 6.35 7.76 12.25
C PHE A 15 5.95 9.22 11.98
N CYS A 16 4.78 9.47 11.41
CA CYS A 16 4.29 10.83 11.16
C CYS A 16 2.85 11.02 11.64
N THR A 17 2.45 12.27 11.79
CA THR A 17 1.09 12.68 12.15
C THR A 17 0.18 12.91 10.93
N THR A 18 0.65 12.60 9.71
CA THR A 18 -0.10 12.84 8.46
C THR A 18 -1.38 12.02 8.42
N THR A 19 -2.53 12.70 8.30
CA THR A 19 -3.84 12.05 8.18
C THR A 19 -4.13 11.59 6.75
N PHE A 20 -5.11 10.69 6.62
CA PHE A 20 -5.57 10.23 5.32
C PHE A 20 -6.07 11.37 4.43
N GLU A 21 -6.81 12.33 4.99
CA GLU A 21 -7.30 13.50 4.27
C GLU A 21 -6.16 14.36 3.72
N GLN A 22 -5.06 14.50 4.48
CA GLN A 22 -3.87 15.25 4.04
C GLN A 22 -3.14 14.57 2.89
N MET A 23 -3.24 13.25 2.73
CA MET A 23 -2.64 12.53 1.59
C MET A 23 -3.32 12.85 0.26
N HIS A 24 -4.51 13.45 0.28
CA HIS A 24 -5.22 13.92 -0.92
C HIS A 24 -4.90 15.37 -1.29
N ASP A 25 -4.22 16.13 -0.42
CA ASP A 25 -3.78 17.49 -0.71
C ASP A 25 -2.45 17.46 -1.49
N LEU A 26 -2.48 17.91 -2.75
CA LEU A 26 -1.28 17.94 -3.60
C LEU A 26 -0.17 18.83 -3.04
N THR A 27 -0.50 19.91 -2.34
CA THR A 27 0.47 20.82 -1.73
C THR A 27 1.18 20.10 -0.59
N PHE A 28 0.42 19.40 0.25
CA PHE A 28 0.99 18.60 1.33
C PHE A 28 1.89 17.48 0.80
N VAL A 29 1.45 16.76 -0.25
CA VAL A 29 2.25 15.71 -0.88
C VAL A 29 3.55 16.26 -1.50
N GLN A 30 3.55 17.51 -1.99
CA GLN A 30 4.75 18.17 -2.50
C GLN A 30 5.74 18.52 -1.37
N ASP A 31 5.23 18.95 -0.22
CA ASP A 31 6.03 19.27 0.96
C ASP A 31 6.61 18.01 1.65
N GLY A 32 6.11 16.84 1.27
CA GLY A 32 6.60 15.53 1.69
C GLY A 32 5.96 15.02 2.98
N PHE A 33 6.56 13.97 3.55
CA PHE A 33 6.04 13.27 4.74
C PHE A 33 7.05 13.38 5.89
N PRO A 34 6.90 14.37 6.80
CA PRO A 34 7.86 14.58 7.87
C PRO A 34 7.78 13.46 8.91
N ILE A 35 8.94 12.98 9.38
CA ILE A 35 9.01 12.13 10.58
C ILE A 35 8.90 13.06 11.80
N ASN A 36 7.68 13.22 12.31
CA ASN A 36 7.36 14.19 13.34
C ASN A 36 6.61 13.60 14.53
N ARG A 37 6.45 12.27 14.58
CA ARG A 37 5.87 11.60 15.75
C ARG A 37 6.96 11.26 16.77
N PHE A 38 6.74 11.70 18.00
CA PHE A 38 7.62 11.38 19.12
C PHE A 38 7.13 10.14 19.86
N ILE A 39 8.05 9.45 20.55
CA ILE A 39 7.73 8.29 21.39
C ILE A 39 6.70 8.64 22.47
N SER A 40 6.73 9.88 22.99
CA SER A 40 5.74 10.40 23.92
C SER A 40 4.31 10.37 23.37
N ASP A 41 4.13 10.65 22.08
CA ASP A 41 2.81 10.66 21.44
C ASP A 41 2.24 9.24 21.39
N ALA A 42 3.08 8.23 21.14
CA ALA A 42 2.69 6.83 21.14
C ALA A 42 2.30 6.31 22.54
N LYS A 43 2.97 6.79 23.60
CA LYS A 43 2.64 6.45 24.99
C LYS A 43 1.26 6.97 25.40
N ILE A 44 0.92 8.20 25.02
CA ILE A 44 -0.41 8.80 25.27
C ILE A 44 -1.52 7.94 24.63
N ILE A 45 -1.32 7.50 23.39
CA ILE A 45 -2.29 6.66 22.68
C ILE A 45 -2.52 5.33 23.39
N PHE A 46 -1.46 4.73 23.96
CA PHE A 46 -1.58 3.50 24.72
C PHE A 46 -2.34 3.69 26.05
N GLU A 47 -2.09 4.81 26.74
CA GLU A 47 -2.73 5.13 28.02
C GLU A 47 -4.21 5.50 27.88
N GLU A 48 -4.63 6.01 26.72
CA GLU A 48 -6.01 6.49 26.46
C GLU A 48 -6.93 5.45 25.80
N VAL A 49 -6.41 4.29 25.40
CA VAL A 49 -7.17 3.20 24.82
C VAL A 49 -7.37 2.11 25.87
N ASP A 50 -8.54 2.11 26.51
CA ASP A 50 -8.98 0.97 27.31
C ASP A 50 -9.40 -0.23 26.41
N GLU A 51 -9.53 -1.40 27.02
CA GLU A 51 -9.85 -2.66 26.33
C GLU A 51 -11.22 -2.61 25.63
N GLU A 52 -12.17 -1.88 26.19
CA GLU A 52 -13.53 -1.72 25.64
C GLU A 52 -13.52 -0.82 24.38
N ARG A 53 -12.75 0.26 24.43
CA ARG A 53 -12.50 1.16 23.30
C ARG A 53 -11.71 0.45 22.21
N PHE A 54 -10.68 -0.32 22.54
CA PHE A 54 -9.91 -1.12 21.57
C PHE A 54 -10.81 -2.06 20.75
N LEU A 55 -11.73 -2.75 21.42
CA LEU A 55 -12.68 -3.67 20.78
C LEU A 55 -13.73 -2.94 19.92
N SER A 56 -14.01 -1.67 20.20
CA SER A 56 -14.92 -0.82 19.40
C SER A 56 -14.28 -0.24 18.14
N LEU A 57 -12.95 -0.13 18.09
CA LEU A 57 -12.22 0.39 16.92
C LEU A 57 -12.33 -0.55 15.73
N SER A 58 -12.43 0.00 14.52
CA SER A 58 -12.33 -0.78 13.29
C SER A 58 -10.92 -1.34 13.09
N SER A 59 -10.76 -2.43 12.33
CA SER A 59 -9.43 -3.05 12.12
C SER A 59 -8.37 -2.08 11.57
N ASN A 60 -8.78 -1.08 10.79
CA ASN A 60 -7.87 -0.07 10.25
C ASN A 60 -7.42 0.95 11.30
N GLU A 61 -8.21 1.17 12.34
CA GLU A 61 -7.89 2.07 13.46
C GLU A 61 -7.08 1.38 14.55
N ARG A 62 -7.12 0.05 14.59
CA ARG A 62 -6.24 -0.78 15.43
C ARG A 62 -4.84 -0.92 14.86
N PHE A 63 -4.65 -0.63 13.57
CA PHE A 63 -3.33 -0.59 12.95
C PHE A 63 -2.48 0.42 13.74
N ASN A 64 -1.36 -0.04 14.30
CA ASN A 64 -0.41 0.74 15.10
C ASN A 64 -0.74 0.89 16.60
N LEU A 65 -1.78 0.22 17.10
CA LEU A 65 -1.94 0.03 18.55
C LEU A 65 -1.17 -1.23 18.94
N THR A 66 -0.13 -1.05 19.75
CA THR A 66 0.65 -2.15 20.33
C THR A 66 0.01 -2.60 21.63
N HIS A 67 0.09 -3.89 21.95
CA HIS A 67 -0.40 -4.43 23.23
C HIS A 67 0.44 -4.01 24.45
N ALA A 68 1.58 -3.34 24.22
CA ALA A 68 2.44 -2.78 25.25
C ALA A 68 2.91 -1.37 24.83
N PRO A 69 3.25 -0.48 25.79
CA PRO A 69 3.84 0.82 25.48
C PRO A 69 5.13 0.65 24.68
N LEU A 70 5.37 1.51 23.69
CA LEU A 70 6.65 1.53 22.98
C LEU A 70 7.76 1.92 23.95
N SER A 71 8.83 1.12 23.99
CA SER A 71 10.04 1.42 24.74
C SER A 71 10.86 2.52 24.05
N ASP A 72 11.76 3.15 24.78
CA ASP A 72 12.62 4.22 24.22
C ASP A 72 13.63 3.68 23.17
N ILE A 73 13.72 2.36 22.99
CA ILE A 73 14.63 1.67 22.06
C ILE A 73 13.89 0.62 21.23
N ASP A 74 12.61 0.87 20.89
CA ASP A 74 11.94 0.00 19.93
C ASP A 74 12.42 0.33 18.52
N ILE A 75 13.37 -0.46 18.02
CA ILE A 75 13.63 -0.55 16.58
C ILE A 75 12.38 -1.21 15.99
N ILE A 76 11.43 -0.40 15.51
CA ILE A 76 10.30 -0.91 14.72
C ILE A 76 10.91 -1.40 13.40
N PRO A 77 11.11 -2.72 13.22
CA PRO A 77 11.69 -3.22 12.00
C PRO A 77 10.55 -3.22 10.99
N GLY A 78 10.55 -2.25 10.09
CA GLY A 78 9.61 -2.27 8.99
C GLY A 78 9.76 -3.60 8.24
N SER A 79 8.67 -4.34 8.09
CA SER A 79 8.71 -5.72 7.58
C SER A 79 8.75 -5.71 6.05
N PRO A 80 9.91 -5.94 5.41
CA PRO A 80 10.02 -5.71 3.97
C PRO A 80 9.20 -6.70 3.16
N LEU A 81 8.96 -7.89 3.71
CA LEU A 81 8.07 -8.89 3.15
C LEU A 81 6.61 -8.42 3.13
N HIS A 82 6.10 -7.86 4.22
CA HIS A 82 4.71 -7.39 4.27
C HIS A 82 4.51 -6.18 3.37
N SER A 83 5.50 -5.27 3.26
CA SER A 83 5.46 -4.18 2.28
C SER A 83 5.32 -4.69 0.84
N TYR A 84 6.06 -5.74 0.47
CA TYR A 84 5.88 -6.39 -0.84
C TYR A 84 4.45 -6.89 -1.05
N LEU A 85 3.94 -7.70 -0.11
CA LEU A 85 2.62 -8.31 -0.22
C LEU A 85 1.51 -7.25 -0.32
N THR A 86 1.57 -6.23 0.53
CA THR A 86 0.60 -5.13 0.54
C THR A 86 0.64 -4.32 -0.76
N CYS A 87 1.83 -3.92 -1.23
CA CYS A 87 1.95 -3.18 -2.49
C CYS A 87 1.46 -4.00 -3.70
N SER A 88 1.76 -5.30 -3.72
CA SER A 88 1.26 -6.20 -4.77
C SER A 88 -0.25 -6.32 -4.77
N SER A 89 -0.86 -6.53 -3.59
CA SER A 89 -2.32 -6.66 -3.50
C SER A 89 -3.03 -5.35 -3.84
N TRP A 90 -2.46 -4.21 -3.43
CA TRP A 90 -2.94 -2.89 -3.81
C TRP A 90 -2.86 -2.68 -5.33
N PHE A 91 -1.72 -2.97 -5.95
CA PHE A 91 -1.54 -2.84 -7.40
C PHE A 91 -2.55 -3.70 -8.18
N MET A 92 -2.73 -4.96 -7.78
CA MET A 92 -3.73 -5.84 -8.40
C MET A 92 -5.16 -5.30 -8.22
N SER A 93 -5.46 -4.72 -7.06
CA SER A 93 -6.76 -4.10 -6.81
C SER A 93 -6.97 -2.87 -7.68
N LEU A 94 -5.96 -2.02 -7.86
CA LEU A 94 -6.02 -0.86 -8.75
C LEU A 94 -6.30 -1.29 -10.20
N VAL A 95 -5.53 -2.24 -10.74
CA VAL A 95 -5.72 -2.76 -12.10
C VAL A 95 -7.14 -3.34 -12.27
N SER A 96 -7.63 -4.05 -11.25
CA SER A 96 -8.98 -4.63 -11.27
C SER A 96 -10.09 -3.58 -11.28
N HIS A 97 -9.96 -2.52 -10.47
CA HIS A 97 -10.93 -1.42 -10.46
C HIS A 97 -10.97 -0.68 -11.80
N LEU A 98 -9.80 -0.38 -12.37
CA LEU A 98 -9.70 0.31 -13.65
C LEU A 98 -10.25 -0.54 -14.81
N THR A 99 -9.91 -1.83 -14.84
CA THR A 99 -10.43 -2.77 -15.83
C THR A 99 -11.94 -2.95 -15.70
N ALA A 100 -12.46 -2.95 -14.46
CA ALA A 100 -13.90 -2.98 -14.21
C ALA A 100 -14.60 -1.64 -14.54
N GLY A 101 -13.87 -0.57 -14.86
CA GLY A 101 -14.44 0.77 -15.01
C GLY A 101 -15.14 1.25 -13.74
N ALA A 102 -14.65 0.83 -12.57
CA ALA A 102 -15.19 1.28 -11.30
C ALA A 102 -14.80 2.75 -11.08
N THR A 103 -15.75 3.54 -10.59
CA THR A 103 -15.54 4.97 -10.29
C THR A 103 -15.37 5.24 -8.80
N LYS A 104 -15.42 4.21 -7.94
CA LYS A 104 -15.24 4.30 -6.49
C LYS A 104 -14.44 3.10 -5.99
N TRP A 105 -13.60 3.29 -4.98
CA TRP A 105 -12.93 2.19 -4.30
C TRP A 105 -13.96 1.38 -3.50
N SER A 106 -14.23 0.15 -3.89
CA SER A 106 -15.15 -0.72 -3.16
C SER A 106 -14.70 -2.16 -3.22
N PRO A 107 -14.11 -2.70 -2.13
CA PRO A 107 -13.64 -4.08 -2.10
C PRO A 107 -14.78 -5.11 -2.15
N THR A 108 -16.02 -4.69 -1.88
CA THR A 108 -17.23 -5.52 -1.94
C THR A 108 -17.91 -5.51 -3.31
N SER A 109 -17.42 -4.72 -4.27
CA SER A 109 -17.98 -4.69 -5.61
C SER A 109 -17.80 -6.02 -6.32
N THR A 110 -18.91 -6.73 -6.59
CA THR A 110 -18.91 -8.01 -7.32
C THR A 110 -18.23 -7.90 -8.68
N LYS A 111 -18.41 -6.75 -9.37
CA LYS A 111 -17.78 -6.48 -10.66
C LYS A 111 -16.26 -6.47 -10.54
N VAL A 112 -15.73 -5.76 -9.54
CA VAL A 112 -14.28 -5.69 -9.28
C VAL A 112 -13.74 -7.06 -8.89
N GLN A 113 -14.45 -7.82 -8.06
CA GLN A 113 -14.04 -9.16 -7.65
C GLN A 113 -14.00 -10.15 -8.81
N TYR A 114 -14.98 -10.09 -9.72
CA TYR A 114 -14.99 -10.89 -10.94
C TYR A 114 -13.81 -10.52 -11.84
N THR A 115 -13.59 -9.23 -12.09
CA THR A 115 -12.46 -8.75 -12.88
C THR A 115 -11.12 -9.15 -12.26
N LYS A 116 -10.98 -9.05 -10.94
CA LYS A 116 -9.77 -9.51 -10.22
C LYS A 116 -9.53 -11.00 -10.45
N SER A 117 -10.56 -11.81 -10.29
CA SER A 117 -10.49 -13.26 -10.52
C SER A 117 -10.10 -13.61 -11.96
N PHE A 118 -10.64 -12.88 -12.93
CA PHE A 118 -10.28 -13.02 -14.35
C PHE A 118 -8.80 -12.70 -14.59
N ILE A 119 -8.30 -11.58 -14.07
CA ILE A 119 -6.88 -11.18 -14.21
C ILE A 119 -5.96 -12.20 -13.54
N CYS A 120 -6.29 -12.63 -12.31
CA CYS A 120 -5.53 -13.67 -11.61
C CYS A 120 -5.50 -14.99 -12.40
N GLY A 121 -6.62 -15.37 -13.01
CA GLY A 121 -6.71 -16.54 -13.90
C GLY A 121 -5.80 -16.40 -15.12
N LEU A 122 -5.80 -15.24 -15.77
CA LEU A 122 -4.93 -14.93 -16.90
C LEU A 122 -3.45 -15.02 -16.52
N LEU A 123 -3.05 -14.41 -15.40
CA LEU A 123 -1.65 -14.44 -14.94
C LEU A 123 -1.20 -15.85 -14.53
N LYS A 124 -2.10 -16.66 -13.97
CA LYS A 124 -1.85 -18.07 -13.72
C LYS A 124 -1.63 -18.84 -15.02
N GLU A 125 -2.49 -18.64 -16.01
CA GLU A 125 -2.40 -19.32 -17.32
C GLU A 125 -1.12 -18.92 -18.08
N LYS A 126 -0.83 -17.62 -18.16
CA LYS A 126 0.25 -17.10 -19.01
C LYS A 126 1.63 -17.17 -18.37
N LEU A 127 1.72 -17.00 -17.05
CA LEU A 127 2.99 -16.84 -16.34
C LEU A 127 3.23 -17.89 -15.26
N ASN A 128 2.26 -18.79 -15.03
CA ASN A 128 2.26 -19.72 -13.91
C ASN A 128 2.44 -19.00 -12.56
N LEU A 129 1.79 -17.83 -12.41
CA LEU A 129 1.83 -17.01 -11.20
C LEU A 129 0.50 -17.12 -10.45
N MET A 130 0.56 -17.58 -9.19
CA MET A 130 -0.58 -17.53 -8.27
C MET A 130 -0.49 -16.25 -7.45
N ILE A 131 -1.28 -15.26 -7.83
CA ILE A 131 -1.36 -13.95 -7.17
C ILE A 131 -2.78 -13.74 -6.70
N ASP A 132 -2.94 -13.32 -5.45
CA ASP A 132 -4.20 -12.99 -4.80
C ASP A 132 -5.28 -14.09 -4.91
N CYS A 133 -4.86 -15.34 -5.09
CA CYS A 133 -5.75 -16.49 -5.02
C CYS A 133 -5.99 -16.83 -3.55
N ALA A 134 -7.23 -17.22 -3.21
CA ALA A 134 -7.57 -17.63 -1.85
C ALA A 134 -6.71 -18.83 -1.42
N SER A 135 -6.12 -18.75 -0.24
CA SER A 135 -5.41 -19.86 0.39
C SER A 135 -6.38 -20.72 1.22
N SER A 136 -6.11 -22.02 1.36
CA SER A 136 -6.91 -22.94 2.19
C SER A 136 -6.82 -22.63 3.69
N GLN A 137 -5.85 -21.82 4.12
CA GLN A 137 -5.63 -21.43 5.53
C GLN A 137 -6.12 -20.00 5.83
N GLY A 138 -6.86 -19.39 4.91
CA GLY A 138 -7.20 -17.96 4.97
C GLY A 138 -6.10 -17.08 4.36
N GLY A 139 -6.47 -15.88 3.93
CA GLY A 139 -5.54 -14.96 3.24
C GLY A 139 -5.27 -15.34 1.78
N THR A 140 -4.13 -14.88 1.25
CA THR A 140 -3.75 -15.08 -0.16
C THR A 140 -2.60 -16.08 -0.29
N SER A 141 -2.52 -16.79 -1.42
CA SER A 141 -1.35 -17.61 -1.77
C SER A 141 -0.18 -16.80 -2.32
N THR A 142 -0.27 -15.46 -2.32
CA THR A 142 0.81 -14.57 -2.77
C THR A 142 1.99 -14.69 -1.82
N THR A 143 3.14 -15.13 -2.34
CA THR A 143 4.39 -15.20 -1.57
C THR A 143 5.33 -14.04 -1.93
N GLY A 144 6.28 -13.73 -1.05
CA GLY A 144 7.31 -12.73 -1.35
C GLY A 144 8.10 -13.02 -2.63
N ASN A 145 8.32 -14.30 -2.97
CA ASN A 145 9.00 -14.68 -4.22
C ASN A 145 8.16 -14.33 -5.46
N VAL A 146 6.85 -14.54 -5.39
CA VAL A 146 5.92 -14.15 -6.47
C VAL A 146 5.93 -12.64 -6.64
N VAL A 147 5.80 -11.87 -5.56
CA VAL A 147 5.83 -10.40 -5.63
C VAL A 147 7.15 -9.89 -6.21
N ARG A 148 8.28 -10.46 -5.79
CA ARG A 148 9.58 -10.06 -6.33
C ARG A 148 9.67 -10.25 -7.84
N ARG A 149 9.11 -11.34 -8.38
CA ARG A 149 9.03 -11.56 -9.83
C ARG A 149 8.15 -10.53 -10.53
N CYS A 150 7.10 -10.04 -9.88
CA CYS A 150 6.12 -9.14 -10.48
C CYS A 150 6.51 -7.66 -10.43
N LEU A 151 7.15 -7.21 -9.34
CA LEU A 151 7.34 -5.79 -9.05
C LEU A 151 8.81 -5.37 -8.86
N VAL A 152 9.77 -6.29 -8.87
CA VAL A 152 11.12 -6.01 -8.32
C VAL A 152 12.23 -6.46 -9.25
N ARG A 153 12.13 -7.68 -9.79
CA ARG A 153 13.16 -8.28 -10.64
C ARG A 153 13.21 -7.56 -11.98
N LYS A 154 14.37 -7.04 -12.36
CA LYS A 154 14.60 -6.46 -13.69
C LYS A 154 14.85 -7.56 -14.74
N ASP A 155 13.94 -8.52 -14.84
CA ASP A 155 14.01 -9.62 -15.80
C ASP A 155 12.73 -9.68 -16.65
N ASP A 156 12.69 -10.59 -17.62
CA ASP A 156 11.54 -10.75 -18.50
C ASP A 156 10.26 -11.10 -17.73
N SER A 157 10.34 -11.63 -16.51
CA SER A 157 9.15 -11.96 -15.73
C SER A 157 8.41 -10.74 -15.17
N GLU A 158 9.13 -9.66 -14.83
CA GLU A 158 8.52 -8.37 -14.46
C GLU A 158 7.87 -7.71 -15.69
N ARG A 159 8.55 -7.77 -16.84
CA ARG A 159 8.04 -7.23 -18.10
C ARG A 159 6.78 -7.96 -18.55
N ASP A 160 6.78 -9.28 -18.50
CA ASP A 160 5.65 -10.11 -18.87
C ASP A 160 4.46 -9.90 -17.91
N PHE A 161 4.73 -9.79 -16.60
CA PHE A 161 3.70 -9.47 -15.61
C PHE A 161 3.02 -8.13 -15.92
N LEU A 162 3.80 -7.08 -16.17
CA LEU A 162 3.26 -5.78 -16.53
C LEU A 162 2.49 -5.86 -17.86
N TYR A 163 3.08 -6.48 -18.88
CA TYR A 163 2.47 -6.65 -20.20
C TYR A 163 1.06 -7.25 -20.10
N TRP A 164 0.89 -8.39 -19.40
CA TRP A 164 -0.41 -9.04 -19.30
C TRP A 164 -1.43 -8.19 -18.53
N ASN A 165 -1.03 -7.48 -17.48
CA ASN A 165 -1.91 -6.51 -16.82
C ASN A 165 -2.30 -5.34 -17.75
N LEU A 166 -1.40 -4.88 -18.62
CA LEU A 166 -1.70 -3.82 -19.59
C LEU A 166 -2.62 -4.28 -20.73
N THR A 167 -2.70 -5.58 -21.03
CA THR A 167 -3.60 -6.09 -22.10
C THR A 167 -5.08 -5.94 -21.73
N VAL A 168 -5.42 -6.05 -20.45
CA VAL A 168 -6.81 -5.97 -19.96
C VAL A 168 -7.25 -4.53 -19.66
N LEU A 169 -6.29 -3.61 -19.54
CA LEU A 169 -6.57 -2.22 -19.16
C LEU A 169 -7.08 -1.37 -20.34
N PRO A 170 -7.97 -0.39 -20.06
CA PRO A 170 -8.31 0.66 -21.02
C PRO A 170 -7.06 1.42 -21.49
N SER A 171 -6.99 1.76 -22.78
CA SER A 171 -5.80 2.38 -23.40
C SER A 171 -5.33 3.66 -22.71
N ASN A 172 -6.27 4.48 -22.21
CA ASN A 172 -5.97 5.72 -21.49
C ASN A 172 -5.33 5.50 -20.10
N CYS A 173 -5.38 4.29 -19.55
CA CYS A 173 -4.80 3.96 -18.23
C CYS A 173 -3.41 3.33 -18.33
N LYS A 174 -3.01 2.83 -19.50
CA LYS A 174 -1.81 1.98 -19.66
C LYS A 174 -0.51 2.67 -19.27
N GLN A 175 -0.31 3.91 -19.72
CA GLN A 175 0.90 4.67 -19.39
C GLN A 175 0.99 4.95 -17.89
N VAL A 176 -0.10 5.41 -17.28
CA VAL A 176 -0.14 5.72 -15.83
C VAL A 176 0.15 4.48 -15.00
N ILE A 177 -0.39 3.32 -15.37
CA ILE A 177 -0.12 2.06 -14.67
C ILE A 177 1.33 1.59 -14.84
N THR A 178 1.92 1.83 -16.01
CA THR A 178 3.34 1.57 -16.25
C THR A 178 4.20 2.43 -15.31
N ASP A 179 3.90 3.72 -15.21
CA ASP A 179 4.65 4.65 -14.36
C ASP A 179 4.51 4.27 -12.87
N ILE A 180 3.30 3.94 -12.41
CA ILE A 180 3.05 3.45 -11.04
C ILE A 180 3.86 2.18 -10.75
N HIS A 181 3.86 1.22 -11.68
CA HIS A 181 4.61 -0.03 -11.53
C HIS A 181 6.12 0.24 -11.37
N ILE A 182 6.67 1.13 -12.20
CA ILE A 182 8.08 1.55 -12.15
C ILE A 182 8.42 2.18 -10.79
N TYR A 183 7.60 3.14 -10.32
CA TYR A 183 7.83 3.82 -9.05
C TYR A 183 7.73 2.86 -7.86
N LEU A 184 6.70 2.01 -7.81
CA LEU A 184 6.56 0.98 -6.77
C LEU A 184 7.78 0.06 -6.75
N GLY A 185 8.21 -0.43 -7.90
CA GLY A 185 9.38 -1.30 -7.99
C GLY A 185 10.67 -0.63 -7.54
N ALA A 186 10.85 0.67 -7.85
CA ALA A 186 11.98 1.45 -7.36
C ALA A 186 11.97 1.58 -5.83
N ILE A 187 10.84 2.01 -5.25
CA ILE A 187 10.66 2.18 -3.79
C ILE A 187 10.94 0.86 -3.08
N LEU A 188 10.32 -0.23 -3.53
CA LEU A 188 10.45 -1.53 -2.90
C LEU A 188 11.88 -2.09 -2.98
N ARG A 189 12.58 -1.88 -4.11
CA ARG A 189 14.00 -2.25 -4.27
C ARG A 189 14.90 -1.48 -3.30
N VAL A 190 14.70 -0.17 -3.17
CA VAL A 190 15.47 0.68 -2.25
C VAL A 190 15.23 0.23 -0.81
N TYR A 191 13.96 0.08 -0.43
CA TYR A 191 13.55 -0.35 0.90
C TYR A 191 14.13 -1.71 1.30
N ASN A 192 14.28 -2.63 0.34
CA ASN A 192 14.83 -3.97 0.57
C ASN A 192 16.33 -4.10 0.29
N SER A 193 17.03 -3.01 -0.01
CA SER A 193 18.42 -3.09 -0.48
C SER A 193 19.42 -3.52 0.60
N ASN A 194 19.03 -3.50 1.89
CA ASN A 194 19.92 -3.62 3.05
C ASN A 194 21.10 -2.61 3.00
N ARG A 195 20.97 -1.52 2.25
CA ARG A 195 21.95 -0.44 2.13
C ARG A 195 21.45 0.80 2.86
N ARG A 196 22.37 1.74 3.13
CA ARG A 196 21.97 3.09 3.54
C ARG A 196 21.13 3.72 2.42
N ILE A 197 20.00 4.29 2.80
CA ILE A 197 19.04 4.91 1.89
C ILE A 197 19.25 6.42 1.95
N HIS A 198 19.35 7.07 0.80
CA HIS A 198 19.26 8.52 0.69
C HIS A 198 17.79 8.92 0.85
N THR A 199 17.42 9.33 2.06
CA THR A 199 16.01 9.57 2.44
C THR A 199 15.36 10.67 1.61
N ASP A 200 16.11 11.72 1.26
CA ASP A 200 15.59 12.84 0.49
C ASP A 200 15.24 12.41 -0.95
N GLU A 201 16.11 11.62 -1.59
CA GLU A 201 15.86 11.07 -2.93
C GLU A 201 14.69 10.09 -2.93
N LEU A 202 14.61 9.20 -1.92
CA LEU A 202 13.49 8.28 -1.78
C LEU A 202 12.17 9.04 -1.56
N SER A 203 12.20 10.13 -0.78
CA SER A 203 11.04 11.00 -0.55
C SER A 203 10.53 11.57 -1.87
N LEU A 204 11.41 12.07 -2.74
CA LEU A 204 11.01 12.60 -4.06
C LEU A 204 10.30 11.54 -4.91
N VAL A 205 10.79 10.29 -4.91
CA VAL A 205 10.16 9.18 -5.64
C VAL A 205 8.78 8.84 -5.07
N CYS A 206 8.65 8.80 -3.75
CA CYS A 206 7.37 8.58 -3.08
C CYS A 206 6.37 9.71 -3.38
N CYS A 207 6.80 10.97 -3.33
CA CYS A 207 5.96 12.13 -3.63
C CYS A 207 5.47 12.11 -5.09
N ALA A 208 6.35 11.78 -6.04
CA ALA A 208 5.98 11.65 -7.44
C ALA A 208 4.90 10.56 -7.66
N LEU A 209 5.02 9.42 -6.98
CA LEU A 209 4.01 8.35 -7.02
C LEU A 209 2.67 8.84 -6.43
N CYS A 210 2.70 9.48 -5.26
CA CYS A 210 1.49 10.00 -4.61
C CYS A 210 0.79 11.06 -5.48
N GLN A 211 1.54 11.98 -6.09
CA GLN A 211 1.01 12.99 -7.02
C GLN A 211 0.38 12.36 -8.25
N LEU A 212 1.04 11.35 -8.83
CA LEU A 212 0.52 10.62 -9.98
C LEU A 212 -0.83 9.97 -9.65
N ILE A 213 -0.93 9.31 -8.49
CA ILE A 213 -2.17 8.69 -8.01
C ILE A 213 -3.25 9.75 -7.78
N ALA A 214 -2.95 10.80 -7.02
CA ALA A 214 -3.91 11.86 -6.70
C ALA A 214 -4.43 12.56 -7.96
N THR A 215 -3.57 12.85 -8.92
CA THR A 215 -3.95 13.56 -10.16
C THR A 215 -4.79 12.69 -11.10
N LYS A 216 -4.51 11.38 -11.17
CA LYS A 216 -5.16 10.48 -12.15
C LYS A 216 -6.36 9.73 -11.57
N PHE A 217 -6.44 9.60 -10.26
CA PHE A 217 -7.41 8.72 -9.60
C PHE A 217 -8.15 9.40 -8.43
N SER A 218 -8.22 10.73 -8.37
CA SER A 218 -8.93 11.48 -7.31
C SER A 218 -10.40 11.07 -7.10
N GLY A 219 -11.07 10.50 -8.10
CA GLY A 219 -12.43 9.95 -7.96
C GLY A 219 -12.48 8.50 -7.46
N LEU A 220 -11.36 7.77 -7.54
CA LEU A 220 -11.23 6.37 -7.19
C LEU A 220 -10.70 6.14 -5.78
N THR A 221 -10.33 7.20 -5.06
CA THR A 221 -9.84 7.16 -3.68
C THR A 221 -10.91 7.49 -2.66
#